data_AF-A0A223NSB9-F1
#
_entry.id   AF-A0A223NSB9-F1
#
_cell.length_a   1.000
_cell.length_b   1.000
_cell.length_c   1.000
_cell.angle_alpha   90.00
_cell.angle_beta   90.00
_cell.angle_gamma   90.00
#
_symmetry.space_group_name_H-M   'P 1'
#
loop_
_entity.id
_entity.type
_entity.pdbx_description
1 polymer ?
#
loop_
_entity_poly.entity_id
_entity_poly.type
_entity_poly.pdbx_seq_one_letter_code
_entity_poly.pdbx_strand_id
1 'polypeptide(L)'
;MADNLYNNLHAEGLISDESLQKIRLKEQKPLLFSIHWEIRTLLYAGVLMLTAGLGLLIYENIDTIGHQFVLMLIAAICLGCFYYCFKNKLPFSKEKVSAPNSFFDYILLLASASMLIFVGYLQFEYKVFGTNYGMATFIPMLALFFIAYYFDHIGILSMAMANLAVWMGVSVPPQQLLLNSDFDSETIIYTYLVLGIVLIAAAYASRQFKFKKHFKFSYQHYGIHVAYIALLAGYFHYYSSILAAAWILGIVLLSFPTYTDAFKNKSFYFMLLVVLYSYIALSSLVVRLFLSVGDVGGVYLALLYFIGSGVGLIFVLINLNKKLKAA
;
A
#
# COMPACT_ATOMS: atom_id res chain seq x y z
N MET A 1 -0.02 41.96 -4.80
CA MET A 1 1.47 42.05 -4.78
C MET A 1 2.04 42.04 -6.21
N ALA A 2 1.49 41.26 -7.14
CA ALA A 2 1.92 41.25 -8.55
C ALA A 2 1.65 42.57 -9.31
N ASP A 3 0.53 43.26 -9.04
CA ASP A 3 0.18 44.52 -9.70
C ASP A 3 1.26 45.61 -9.58
N ASN A 4 1.88 45.74 -8.41
CA ASN A 4 2.94 46.73 -8.19
C ASN A 4 4.22 46.39 -8.96
N LEU A 5 4.52 45.10 -9.18
CA LEU A 5 5.72 44.70 -9.90
C LEU A 5 5.65 45.11 -11.37
N TYR A 6 4.53 44.85 -12.05
CA TYR A 6 4.39 45.18 -13.47
C TYR A 6 4.27 46.69 -13.71
N ASN A 7 3.62 47.43 -12.81
CA ASN A 7 3.57 48.89 -12.89
C ASN A 7 4.97 49.52 -12.69
N ASN A 8 5.80 48.98 -11.79
CA ASN A 8 7.16 49.45 -11.59
C ASN A 8 8.06 49.14 -12.80
N LEU A 9 7.95 47.94 -13.38
CA LEU A 9 8.70 47.57 -14.60
C LEU A 9 8.32 48.42 -15.82
N HIS A 10 7.06 48.88 -15.88
CA HIS A 10 6.61 49.83 -16.90
C HIS A 10 7.18 51.23 -16.67
N ALA A 11 7.18 51.70 -15.41
CA ALA A 11 7.76 52.99 -15.04
C ALA A 11 9.28 53.05 -15.30
N GLU A 12 9.98 51.91 -15.20
CA GLU A 12 11.40 51.76 -15.53
C GLU A 12 11.66 51.62 -17.05
N GLY A 13 10.62 51.64 -17.89
CA GLY A 13 10.74 51.56 -19.36
C GLY A 13 11.11 50.16 -19.88
N LEU A 14 11.09 49.14 -19.01
CA LEU A 14 11.49 47.77 -19.36
C LEU A 14 10.37 47.00 -20.07
N ILE A 15 9.11 47.48 -19.99
CA ILE A 15 7.96 46.92 -20.73
C ILE A 15 7.17 48.04 -21.41
N SER A 16 6.68 47.77 -22.62
CA SER A 16 5.85 48.71 -23.39
C SER A 16 4.41 48.77 -22.87
N ASP A 17 3.71 49.87 -23.14
CA ASP A 17 2.28 50.04 -22.83
C ASP A 17 1.42 48.89 -23.36
N GLU A 18 1.72 48.43 -24.57
CA GLU A 18 0.99 47.33 -25.22
C GLU A 18 1.16 46.00 -24.47
N SER A 19 2.37 45.73 -23.95
CA SER A 19 2.67 44.56 -23.15
C SER A 19 2.01 44.63 -21.76
N LEU A 20 2.02 45.79 -21.12
CA LEU A 20 1.34 45.99 -19.84
C LEU A 20 -0.18 45.78 -19.97
N GLN A 21 -0.78 46.28 -21.04
CA GLN A 21 -2.21 46.09 -21.32
C GLN A 21 -2.55 44.62 -21.57
N LYS A 22 -1.72 43.87 -22.29
CA LYS A 22 -1.88 42.41 -22.49
C LYS A 22 -1.80 41.63 -21.18
N ILE A 23 -0.92 42.02 -20.25
CA ILE A 23 -0.78 41.38 -18.92
C ILE A 23 -2.04 41.65 -18.09
N ARG A 24 -2.49 42.91 -18.00
CA ARG A 24 -3.72 43.27 -17.27
C ARG A 24 -4.94 42.55 -17.82
N LEU A 25 -5.07 42.45 -19.15
CA LEU A 25 -6.15 41.69 -19.79
C LEU A 25 -6.09 40.18 -19.48
N LYS A 26 -4.91 39.63 -19.22
CA LYS A 26 -4.72 38.22 -18.87
C LYS A 26 -4.99 37.95 -17.39
N GLU A 27 -4.64 38.88 -16.50
CA GLU A 27 -4.96 38.81 -15.06
C GLU A 27 -6.45 39.05 -14.77
N GLN A 28 -7.14 39.86 -15.60
CA GLN A 28 -8.59 40.05 -15.51
C GLN A 28 -9.40 38.84 -16.01
N LYS A 29 -8.78 37.92 -16.77
CA LYS A 29 -9.44 36.66 -17.10
C LYS A 29 -9.49 35.80 -15.84
N PRO A 30 -10.66 35.30 -15.43
CA PRO A 30 -10.75 34.41 -14.27
C PRO A 30 -9.79 33.24 -14.50
N LEU A 31 -8.90 33.01 -13.54
CA LEU A 31 -8.03 31.82 -13.48
C LEU A 31 -8.91 30.60 -13.79
N LEU A 32 -8.62 29.92 -14.90
CA LEU A 32 -9.38 28.75 -15.33
C LEU A 32 -9.49 27.79 -14.14
N PHE A 33 -10.70 27.64 -13.59
CA PHE A 33 -10.95 26.74 -12.48
C PHE A 33 -10.63 25.31 -12.97
N SER A 34 -9.66 24.66 -12.35
CA SER A 34 -9.20 23.35 -12.77
C SER A 34 -10.24 22.28 -12.38
N ILE A 35 -11.09 21.90 -13.34
CA ILE A 35 -12.12 20.84 -13.20
C ILE A 35 -11.49 19.41 -13.15
N HIS A 36 -10.15 19.32 -13.01
CA HIS A 36 -9.42 18.06 -13.06
C HIS A 36 -9.88 17.07 -11.98
N TRP A 37 -10.09 17.55 -10.75
CA TRP A 37 -10.48 16.70 -9.64
C TRP A 37 -11.94 16.24 -9.75
N GLU A 38 -12.81 17.11 -10.22
CA GLU A 38 -14.23 16.87 -10.44
C GLU A 38 -14.43 15.82 -11.54
N ILE A 39 -13.76 15.98 -12.70
CA ILE A 39 -13.80 15.00 -13.79
C ILE A 39 -13.23 13.67 -13.33
N ARG A 40 -12.09 13.68 -12.61
CA ARG A 40 -11.47 12.45 -12.12
C ARG A 40 -12.36 11.72 -11.11
N THR A 41 -13.04 12.45 -10.24
CA THR A 41 -13.99 11.91 -9.27
C THR A 41 -15.20 11.31 -9.98
N LEU A 42 -15.80 12.04 -10.93
CA LEU A 42 -16.91 11.55 -11.75
C LEU A 42 -16.53 10.31 -12.55
N LEU A 43 -15.32 10.28 -13.13
CA LEU A 43 -14.82 9.13 -13.88
C LEU A 43 -14.68 7.90 -12.98
N TYR A 44 -14.07 8.05 -11.79
CA TYR A 44 -13.94 6.93 -10.86
C TYR A 44 -15.30 6.47 -10.31
N ALA A 45 -16.21 7.38 -10.02
CA ALA A 45 -17.58 7.04 -9.63
C ALA A 45 -18.31 6.28 -10.74
N GLY A 46 -18.17 6.71 -12.00
CA GLY A 46 -18.74 6.03 -13.16
C GLY A 46 -18.16 4.63 -13.36
N VAL A 47 -16.84 4.46 -13.24
CA VAL A 47 -16.19 3.15 -13.31
C VAL A 47 -16.67 2.23 -12.17
N LEU A 48 -16.79 2.75 -10.95
CA LEU A 48 -17.31 1.98 -9.81
C LEU A 48 -18.78 1.56 -10.03
N MET A 49 -19.64 2.49 -10.47
CA MET A 49 -21.04 2.17 -10.77
C MET A 49 -21.17 1.16 -11.92
N LEU A 50 -20.36 1.29 -12.97
CA LEU A 50 -20.37 0.36 -14.09
C LEU A 50 -19.89 -1.03 -13.67
N THR A 51 -18.77 -1.11 -12.94
CA THR A 51 -18.22 -2.39 -12.46
C THR A 51 -19.15 -3.07 -11.46
N ALA A 52 -19.75 -2.31 -10.54
CA ALA A 52 -20.76 -2.82 -9.61
C ALA A 52 -22.03 -3.27 -10.33
N GLY A 53 -22.53 -2.49 -11.28
CA GLY A 53 -23.72 -2.81 -12.06
C GLY A 53 -23.52 -4.06 -12.94
N LEU A 54 -22.38 -4.17 -13.62
CA LEU A 54 -22.03 -5.38 -14.38
C LEU A 54 -21.86 -6.59 -13.46
N GLY A 55 -21.21 -6.42 -12.30
CA GLY A 55 -21.06 -7.48 -11.31
C GLY A 55 -22.41 -7.98 -10.78
N LEU A 56 -23.34 -7.07 -10.47
CA LEU A 56 -24.69 -7.40 -10.02
C LEU A 56 -25.50 -8.10 -11.12
N LEU A 57 -25.43 -7.59 -12.36
CA LEU A 57 -26.12 -8.20 -13.50
C LEU A 57 -25.63 -9.63 -13.74
N ILE A 58 -24.32 -9.86 -13.70
CA ILE A 58 -23.74 -11.21 -13.80
C ILE A 58 -24.22 -12.07 -12.64
N TYR A 59 -24.20 -11.56 -11.40
CA TYR A 59 -24.60 -12.30 -10.21
C TYR A 59 -26.08 -12.75 -10.26
N GLU A 60 -26.99 -11.85 -10.63
CA GLU A 60 -28.43 -12.16 -10.72
C GLU A 60 -28.79 -13.04 -11.92
N ASN A 61 -28.01 -13.00 -13.01
CA ASN A 61 -28.30 -13.75 -14.23
C ASN A 61 -27.38 -14.95 -14.44
N ILE A 62 -26.59 -15.32 -13.44
CA ILE A 62 -25.58 -16.39 -13.56
C ILE A 62 -26.21 -17.74 -13.87
N ASP A 63 -27.40 -18.00 -13.31
CA ASP A 63 -28.17 -19.22 -13.54
C ASP A 63 -28.69 -19.33 -14.98
N THR A 64 -28.89 -18.19 -15.66
CA THR A 64 -29.40 -18.15 -17.05
C THR A 64 -28.28 -18.09 -18.09
N ILE A 65 -27.21 -17.33 -17.81
CA ILE A 65 -26.04 -17.16 -18.70
C ILE A 65 -25.14 -18.40 -18.65
N GLY A 66 -25.09 -19.07 -17.49
CA GLY A 66 -24.26 -20.23 -17.23
C GLY A 66 -22.84 -19.85 -16.83
N HIS A 67 -22.36 -20.45 -15.75
CA HIS A 67 -21.00 -20.30 -15.21
C HIS A 67 -19.90 -20.53 -16.27
N GLN A 68 -20.13 -21.45 -17.21
CA GLN A 68 -19.19 -21.77 -18.30
C GLN A 68 -18.95 -20.57 -19.23
N PHE A 69 -19.99 -19.81 -19.57
CA PHE A 69 -19.86 -18.65 -20.45
C PHE A 69 -19.06 -17.54 -19.76
N VAL A 70 -19.36 -17.27 -18.49
CA VAL A 70 -18.63 -16.27 -17.68
C VAL A 70 -17.16 -16.65 -17.57
N LEU A 71 -16.85 -17.91 -17.27
CA LEU A 71 -15.48 -18.42 -17.23
C LEU A 71 -14.77 -18.30 -18.58
N MET A 72 -15.46 -18.64 -19.69
CA MET A 72 -14.90 -18.52 -21.03
C MET A 72 -14.56 -17.08 -21.37
N LEU A 73 -15.42 -16.12 -21.01
CA LEU A 73 -15.19 -14.70 -21.21
C LEU A 73 -13.97 -14.22 -20.42
N ILE A 74 -13.88 -14.58 -19.12
CA ILE A 74 -12.74 -14.21 -18.27
C ILE A 74 -11.45 -14.83 -18.84
N ALA A 75 -11.49 -16.10 -19.27
CA ALA A 75 -10.36 -16.77 -19.90
C ALA A 75 -9.92 -16.07 -21.19
N ALA A 76 -10.86 -15.67 -22.05
CA ALA A 76 -10.57 -14.96 -23.29
C ALA A 76 -9.91 -13.60 -23.03
N ILE A 77 -10.41 -12.84 -22.06
CA ILE A 77 -9.80 -11.57 -21.63
C ILE A 77 -8.38 -11.81 -21.10
N CYS A 78 -8.22 -12.78 -20.21
CA CYS A 78 -6.95 -13.15 -19.60
C CYS A 78 -5.91 -13.53 -20.66
N LEU A 79 -6.24 -14.47 -21.55
CA LEU A 79 -5.36 -14.95 -22.61
C LEU A 79 -5.06 -13.87 -23.64
N GLY A 80 -6.06 -13.08 -24.05
CA GLY A 80 -5.87 -11.98 -25.01
C GLY A 80 -4.93 -10.91 -24.46
N CYS A 81 -5.08 -10.53 -23.20
CA CYS A 81 -4.22 -9.53 -22.54
C CYS A 81 -2.79 -10.07 -22.35
N PHE A 82 -2.62 -11.31 -21.89
CA PHE A 82 -1.29 -11.90 -21.79
C PHE A 82 -0.62 -12.06 -23.15
N TYR A 83 -1.35 -12.52 -24.17
CA TYR A 83 -0.82 -12.64 -25.54
C TYR A 83 -0.30 -11.30 -26.06
N TYR A 84 -1.08 -10.22 -25.89
CA TYR A 84 -0.65 -8.86 -26.23
C TYR A 84 0.64 -8.48 -25.49
N CYS A 85 0.72 -8.74 -24.18
CA CYS A 85 1.89 -8.40 -23.38
C CYS A 85 3.13 -9.22 -23.80
N PHE A 86 2.96 -10.51 -24.08
CA PHE A 86 4.04 -11.39 -24.52
C PHE A 86 4.59 -11.00 -25.89
N LYS A 87 3.73 -10.51 -26.81
CA LYS A 87 4.13 -10.04 -28.14
C LYS A 87 4.89 -8.71 -28.09
N ASN A 88 4.50 -7.81 -27.19
CA ASN A 88 5.05 -6.44 -27.11
C ASN A 88 6.07 -6.24 -25.98
N LYS A 89 6.53 -7.32 -25.34
CA LYS A 89 7.47 -7.23 -24.21
C LYS A 89 8.85 -6.76 -24.63
N LEU A 90 9.56 -6.16 -23.69
CA LEU A 90 10.99 -5.93 -23.76
C LEU A 90 11.76 -7.16 -23.24
N PRO A 91 13.04 -7.34 -23.62
CA PRO A 91 13.85 -8.44 -23.12
C PRO A 91 14.06 -8.35 -21.60
N PHE A 92 14.13 -9.50 -20.96
CA PHE A 92 14.36 -9.59 -19.52
C PHE A 92 15.75 -9.03 -19.15
N SER A 93 15.79 -8.23 -18.09
CA SER A 93 17.03 -7.71 -17.51
C SER A 93 17.00 -7.83 -15.98
N LYS A 94 18.17 -7.97 -15.35
CA LYS A 94 18.31 -7.91 -13.89
C LYS A 94 18.09 -6.49 -13.34
N GLU A 95 18.23 -5.47 -14.18
CA GLU A 95 17.97 -4.08 -13.85
C GLU A 95 16.52 -3.69 -14.17
N LYS A 96 16.17 -2.43 -13.84
CA LYS A 96 14.84 -1.89 -14.09
C LYS A 96 14.59 -1.75 -15.59
N VAL A 97 13.56 -2.41 -16.08
CA VAL A 97 13.04 -2.27 -17.44
C VAL A 97 11.76 -1.45 -17.35
N SER A 98 11.73 -0.30 -17.99
CA SER A 98 10.51 0.52 -18.05
C SER A 98 9.54 -0.11 -19.04
N ALA A 99 8.25 -0.10 -18.72
CA ALA A 99 7.23 -0.59 -19.63
C ALA A 99 7.27 0.18 -20.96
N PRO A 100 6.94 -0.47 -22.10
CA PRO A 100 6.94 0.19 -23.41
C PRO A 100 6.06 1.43 -23.45
N ASN A 101 4.92 1.40 -22.75
CA ASN A 101 3.98 2.50 -22.59
C ASN A 101 3.07 2.24 -21.37
N SER A 102 2.36 3.25 -20.88
CA SER A 102 1.45 3.09 -19.72
C SER A 102 0.29 2.14 -19.97
N PHE A 103 -0.15 2.01 -21.22
CA PHE A 103 -1.23 1.11 -21.61
C PHE A 103 -0.86 -0.37 -21.40
N PHE A 104 0.41 -0.73 -21.68
CA PHE A 104 0.96 -2.05 -21.45
C PHE A 104 0.85 -2.47 -19.97
N ASP A 105 1.21 -1.58 -19.04
CA ASP A 105 1.11 -1.86 -17.60
C ASP A 105 -0.34 -2.13 -17.17
N TYR A 106 -1.29 -1.33 -17.66
CA TYR A 106 -2.70 -1.55 -17.37
C TYR A 106 -3.25 -2.86 -17.97
N ILE A 107 -2.84 -3.23 -19.19
CA ILE A 107 -3.24 -4.53 -19.77
C ILE A 107 -2.65 -5.69 -18.96
N LEU A 108 -1.39 -5.60 -18.56
CA LEU A 108 -0.75 -6.67 -17.79
C LEU A 108 -1.38 -6.81 -16.40
N LEU A 109 -1.75 -5.69 -15.78
CA LEU A 109 -2.50 -5.67 -14.53
C LEU A 109 -3.88 -6.31 -14.71
N LEU A 110 -4.59 -5.98 -15.79
CA LEU A 110 -5.88 -6.58 -16.14
C LEU A 110 -5.73 -8.09 -16.35
N ALA A 111 -4.73 -8.53 -17.11
CA ALA A 111 -4.45 -9.96 -17.32
C ALA A 111 -4.23 -10.71 -16.00
N SER A 112 -3.42 -10.13 -15.11
CA SER A 112 -3.09 -10.71 -13.81
C SER A 112 -4.31 -10.76 -12.87
N ALA A 113 -5.14 -9.71 -12.88
CA ALA A 113 -6.39 -9.68 -12.12
C ALA A 113 -7.42 -10.67 -12.67
N SER A 114 -7.62 -10.73 -13.98
CA SER A 114 -8.48 -11.70 -14.64
C SER A 114 -8.04 -13.14 -14.37
N MET A 115 -6.73 -13.41 -14.32
CA MET A 115 -6.19 -14.71 -13.91
C MET A 115 -6.60 -15.09 -12.48
N LEU A 116 -6.48 -14.15 -11.53
CA LEU A 116 -6.90 -14.38 -10.15
C LEU A 116 -8.40 -14.65 -10.05
N ILE A 117 -9.21 -13.86 -10.74
CA ILE A 117 -10.66 -14.04 -10.79
C ILE A 117 -11.00 -15.40 -11.40
N PHE A 118 -10.35 -15.78 -12.50
CA PHE A 118 -10.57 -17.06 -13.18
C PHE A 118 -10.29 -18.25 -12.24
N VAL A 119 -9.13 -18.27 -11.59
CA VAL A 119 -8.75 -19.36 -10.68
C VAL A 119 -9.64 -19.39 -9.43
N GLY A 120 -9.94 -18.21 -8.87
CA GLY A 120 -10.84 -18.09 -7.73
C GLY A 120 -12.26 -18.60 -8.05
N TYR A 121 -12.78 -18.24 -9.23
CA TYR A 121 -14.08 -18.70 -9.71
C TYR A 121 -14.08 -20.22 -9.94
N LEU A 122 -13.07 -20.75 -10.62
CA LEU A 122 -12.92 -22.20 -10.83
C LEU A 122 -12.90 -22.97 -9.51
N GLN A 123 -12.21 -22.45 -8.50
CA GLN A 123 -12.17 -23.09 -7.19
C GLN A 123 -13.52 -22.97 -6.45
N PHE A 124 -14.17 -21.81 -6.52
CA PHE A 124 -15.43 -21.57 -5.82
C PHE A 124 -16.56 -22.47 -6.37
N GLU A 125 -16.73 -22.46 -7.69
CA GLU A 125 -17.85 -23.14 -8.35
C GLU A 125 -17.54 -24.63 -8.58
N TYR A 126 -16.39 -24.94 -9.17
CA TYR A 126 -16.06 -26.29 -9.63
C TYR A 126 -15.15 -27.06 -8.68
N LYS A 127 -14.68 -26.44 -7.59
CA LYS A 127 -13.75 -27.04 -6.62
C LYS A 127 -12.60 -27.78 -7.32
N VAL A 128 -11.98 -27.15 -8.32
CA VAL A 128 -10.94 -27.77 -9.17
C VAL A 128 -9.79 -28.35 -8.34
N PHE A 129 -9.44 -27.72 -7.23
CA PHE A 129 -8.41 -28.21 -6.30
C PHE A 129 -8.99 -29.01 -5.11
N GLY A 130 -10.23 -29.47 -5.23
CA GLY A 130 -10.96 -30.18 -4.18
C GLY A 130 -11.10 -29.32 -2.92
N THR A 131 -10.86 -29.92 -1.77
CA THR A 131 -10.86 -29.27 -0.44
C THR A 131 -9.57 -28.49 -0.16
N ASN A 132 -8.57 -28.57 -1.03
CA ASN A 132 -7.29 -27.89 -0.84
C ASN A 132 -7.35 -26.43 -1.33
N TYR A 133 -8.11 -25.59 -0.62
CA TYR A 133 -8.25 -24.16 -0.94
C TYR A 133 -6.91 -23.41 -1.00
N GLY A 134 -5.88 -23.89 -0.28
CA GLY A 134 -4.52 -23.35 -0.39
C GLY A 134 -3.92 -23.47 -1.79
N MET A 135 -4.25 -24.50 -2.57
CA MET A 135 -3.74 -24.64 -3.94
C MET A 135 -4.29 -23.56 -4.88
N ALA A 136 -5.53 -23.12 -4.64
CA ALA A 136 -6.18 -22.08 -5.43
C ALA A 136 -5.54 -20.70 -5.24
N THR A 137 -4.76 -20.49 -4.18
CA THR A 137 -4.01 -19.26 -3.93
C THR A 137 -2.51 -19.45 -4.19
N PHE A 138 -1.98 -20.64 -3.94
CA PHE A 138 -0.59 -21.00 -4.21
C PHE A 138 -0.21 -20.91 -5.69
N ILE A 139 -1.03 -21.50 -6.58
CA ILE A 139 -0.71 -21.53 -8.01
C ILE A 139 -0.71 -20.10 -8.59
N PRO A 140 -1.75 -19.26 -8.37
CA PRO A 140 -1.71 -17.88 -8.81
C PRO A 140 -0.60 -17.06 -8.16
N MET A 141 -0.28 -17.28 -6.88
CA MET A 141 0.84 -16.62 -6.21
C MET A 141 2.15 -16.84 -6.98
N LEU A 142 2.49 -18.10 -7.32
CA LEU A 142 3.70 -18.40 -8.08
C LEU A 142 3.69 -17.76 -9.47
N ALA A 143 2.56 -17.83 -10.17
CA ALA A 143 2.40 -17.19 -11.47
C ALA A 143 2.60 -15.67 -11.37
N LEU A 144 2.02 -15.02 -10.35
CA LEU A 144 2.15 -13.58 -10.14
C LEU A 144 3.59 -13.17 -9.80
N PHE A 145 4.30 -13.93 -8.96
CA PHE A 145 5.72 -13.65 -8.72
C PHE A 145 6.51 -13.78 -10.01
N PHE A 146 6.30 -14.84 -10.80
CA PHE A 146 6.96 -15.00 -12.08
C PHE A 146 6.68 -13.81 -13.01
N ILE A 147 5.40 -13.45 -13.20
CA ILE A 147 4.97 -12.34 -14.06
C ILE A 147 5.57 -11.02 -13.56
N ALA A 148 5.52 -10.75 -12.26
CA ALA A 148 6.05 -9.53 -11.67
C ALA A 148 7.55 -9.35 -11.96
N TYR A 149 8.36 -10.41 -11.77
CA TYR A 149 9.79 -10.37 -12.05
C TYR A 149 10.10 -10.34 -13.53
N TYR A 150 9.33 -11.06 -14.34
CA TYR A 150 9.56 -11.17 -15.78
C TYR A 150 9.24 -9.86 -16.52
N PHE A 151 8.08 -9.26 -16.24
CA PHE A 151 7.62 -8.00 -16.84
C PHE A 151 8.01 -6.75 -16.05
N ASP A 152 8.67 -6.92 -14.92
CA ASP A 152 9.18 -5.85 -14.08
C ASP A 152 8.12 -4.89 -13.51
N HIS A 153 6.99 -5.45 -13.06
CA HIS A 153 5.81 -4.69 -12.68
C HIS A 153 5.55 -4.68 -11.17
N ILE A 154 5.67 -3.52 -10.54
CA ILE A 154 5.52 -3.34 -9.08
C ILE A 154 4.10 -3.66 -8.58
N GLY A 155 3.06 -3.24 -9.30
CA GLY A 155 1.67 -3.55 -8.91
C GLY A 155 1.36 -5.05 -8.85
N ILE A 156 1.87 -5.84 -9.80
CA ILE A 156 1.71 -7.30 -9.82
C ILE A 156 2.54 -7.93 -8.72
N LEU A 157 3.72 -7.38 -8.39
CA LEU A 157 4.48 -7.81 -7.22
C LEU A 157 3.66 -7.63 -5.93
N SER A 158 2.97 -6.50 -5.77
CA SER A 158 2.06 -6.29 -4.64
C SER A 158 0.94 -7.32 -4.60
N MET A 159 0.33 -7.67 -5.74
CA MET A 159 -0.67 -8.74 -5.82
C MET A 159 -0.09 -10.11 -5.46
N ALA A 160 1.16 -10.39 -5.84
CA ALA A 160 1.86 -11.62 -5.49
C ALA A 160 2.09 -11.74 -3.98
N MET A 161 2.54 -10.66 -3.33
CA MET A 161 2.72 -10.61 -1.87
C MET A 161 1.38 -10.74 -1.13
N ALA A 162 0.30 -10.14 -1.66
CA ALA A 162 -1.04 -10.32 -1.10
C ALA A 162 -1.52 -11.79 -1.22
N ASN A 163 -1.29 -12.44 -2.36
CA ASN A 163 -1.61 -13.85 -2.53
C ASN A 163 -0.77 -14.77 -1.63
N LEU A 164 0.51 -14.44 -1.41
CA LEU A 164 1.36 -15.12 -0.44
C LEU A 164 0.77 -15.04 0.97
N ALA A 165 0.29 -13.87 1.37
CA ALA A 165 -0.38 -13.70 2.66
C ALA A 165 -1.60 -14.63 2.76
N VAL A 166 -2.52 -14.55 1.79
CA VAL A 166 -3.72 -15.40 1.75
C VAL A 166 -3.35 -16.89 1.80
N TRP A 167 -2.33 -17.31 1.03
CA TRP A 167 -1.85 -18.69 1.02
C TRP A 167 -1.30 -19.15 2.37
N MET A 168 -0.58 -18.28 3.08
CA MET A 168 -0.08 -18.55 4.43
C MET A 168 -1.19 -18.65 5.49
N GLY A 169 -2.46 -18.45 5.13
CA GLY A 169 -3.60 -18.43 6.06
C GLY A 169 -3.87 -17.04 6.63
N VAL A 170 -3.23 -16.02 6.08
CA VAL A 170 -3.44 -14.61 6.41
C VAL A 170 -4.63 -14.08 5.60
N SER A 171 -5.81 -14.65 5.85
CA SER A 171 -7.06 -14.23 5.22
C SER A 171 -8.11 -14.04 6.29
N VAL A 172 -8.26 -12.81 6.77
CA VAL A 172 -9.41 -12.46 7.61
C VAL A 172 -10.34 -11.59 6.76
N PRO A 173 -11.53 -12.09 6.39
CA PRO A 173 -12.56 -11.29 5.75
C PRO A 173 -12.82 -10.01 6.54
N PRO A 174 -12.93 -8.83 5.88
CA PRO A 174 -13.20 -7.56 6.57
C PRO A 174 -14.44 -7.61 7.47
N GLN A 175 -15.45 -8.40 7.07
CA GLN A 175 -16.66 -8.61 7.86
C GLN A 175 -16.39 -9.34 9.18
N GLN A 176 -15.49 -10.32 9.21
CA GLN A 176 -15.09 -11.00 10.44
C GLN A 176 -14.27 -10.07 11.35
N LEU A 177 -13.45 -9.19 10.77
CA LEU A 177 -12.73 -8.16 11.54
C LEU A 177 -13.68 -7.17 12.23
N LEU A 178 -14.73 -6.74 11.53
CA LEU A 178 -15.72 -5.79 12.05
C LEU A 178 -16.65 -6.41 13.10
N LEU A 179 -17.02 -7.69 12.94
CA LEU A 179 -18.01 -8.35 13.80
C LEU A 179 -17.37 -9.06 15.01
N ASN A 180 -16.20 -9.66 14.84
CA ASN A 180 -15.64 -10.57 15.85
C ASN A 180 -14.41 -10.01 16.57
N SER A 181 -13.89 -8.82 16.19
CA SER A 181 -12.64 -8.24 16.75
C SER A 181 -11.49 -9.26 16.85
N ASP A 182 -11.46 -10.23 15.93
CA ASP A 182 -10.77 -11.51 16.10
C ASP A 182 -9.31 -11.43 15.65
N PHE A 183 -8.57 -10.47 16.20
CA PHE A 183 -7.11 -10.43 16.12
C PHE A 183 -6.45 -11.28 17.21
N ASP A 184 -7.25 -11.99 18.02
CA ASP A 184 -6.84 -12.71 19.21
C ASP A 184 -6.40 -14.16 18.91
N SER A 185 -5.90 -14.40 17.69
CA SER A 185 -5.38 -15.71 17.29
C SER A 185 -3.86 -15.69 17.26
N GLU A 186 -3.26 -16.45 18.18
CA GLU A 186 -1.82 -16.68 18.25
C GLU A 186 -1.23 -17.11 16.89
N THR A 187 -1.90 -18.04 16.20
CA THR A 187 -1.48 -18.54 14.89
C THR A 187 -1.42 -17.43 13.83
N ILE A 188 -2.43 -16.55 13.79
CA ILE A 188 -2.47 -15.46 12.82
C ILE A 188 -1.34 -14.46 13.10
N ILE A 189 -1.13 -14.10 14.38
CA ILE A 189 -0.08 -13.16 14.80
C ILE A 189 1.31 -13.67 14.36
N TYR A 190 1.65 -14.92 14.67
CA TYR A 190 2.94 -15.48 14.26
C TYR A 190 3.07 -15.62 12.74
N THR A 191 1.98 -15.96 12.04
CA THR A 191 1.99 -16.06 10.58
C THR A 191 2.27 -14.70 9.92
N TYR A 192 1.63 -13.62 10.38
CA TYR A 192 1.96 -12.27 9.93
C TYR A 192 3.40 -11.88 10.28
N LEU A 193 3.89 -12.24 11.47
CA LEU A 193 5.28 -11.94 11.85
C LEU A 193 6.28 -12.63 10.91
N VAL A 194 6.08 -13.92 10.63
CA VAL A 194 6.90 -14.69 9.69
C VAL A 194 6.82 -14.09 8.28
N LEU A 195 5.62 -13.77 7.79
CA LEU A 195 5.43 -13.11 6.51
C LEU A 195 6.21 -11.79 6.44
N GLY A 196 6.10 -10.94 7.48
CA GLY A 196 6.82 -9.68 7.57
C GLY A 196 8.33 -9.86 7.48
N ILE A 197 8.88 -10.83 8.23
CA ILE A 197 10.30 -11.18 8.21
C ILE A 197 10.73 -11.68 6.82
N VAL A 198 9.95 -12.56 6.19
CA VAL A 198 10.23 -13.09 4.84
C VAL A 198 10.27 -11.96 3.80
N LEU A 199 9.32 -11.03 3.84
CA LEU A 199 9.30 -9.89 2.92
C LEU A 199 10.47 -8.92 3.17
N ILE A 200 10.80 -8.64 4.43
CA ILE A 200 11.98 -7.83 4.76
C ILE A 200 13.26 -8.51 4.27
N ALA A 201 13.40 -9.83 4.50
CA ALA A 201 14.53 -10.62 4.00
C ALA A 201 14.62 -10.57 2.47
N ALA A 202 13.49 -10.71 1.77
CA ALA A 202 13.42 -10.59 0.31
C ALA A 202 13.86 -9.20 -0.18
N ALA A 203 13.53 -8.13 0.55
CA ALA A 203 13.98 -6.77 0.24
C ALA A 203 15.52 -6.65 0.27
N TYR A 204 16.13 -7.16 1.33
CA TYR A 204 17.60 -7.14 1.47
C TYR A 204 18.28 -8.10 0.48
N ALA A 205 17.69 -9.27 0.23
CA ALA A 205 18.16 -10.21 -0.77
C ALA A 205 18.17 -9.60 -2.19
N SER A 206 17.09 -8.92 -2.59
CA SER A 206 17.02 -8.21 -3.88
C SER A 206 18.15 -7.18 -4.05
N ARG A 207 18.48 -6.44 -2.97
CA ARG A 207 19.61 -5.51 -2.96
C ARG A 207 20.95 -6.23 -3.05
N GLN A 208 21.16 -7.26 -2.23
CA GLN A 208 22.42 -7.97 -2.08
C GLN A 208 22.81 -8.75 -3.35
N PHE A 209 21.86 -9.48 -3.93
CA PHE A 209 22.08 -10.24 -5.17
C PHE A 209 22.04 -9.36 -6.44
N LYS A 210 21.83 -8.05 -6.28
CA LYS A 210 21.69 -7.10 -7.39
C LYS A 210 20.62 -7.52 -8.41
N PHE A 211 19.54 -8.15 -7.95
CA PHE A 211 18.47 -8.68 -8.78
C PHE A 211 17.19 -7.87 -8.55
N LYS A 212 16.75 -7.12 -9.57
CA LYS A 212 15.58 -6.23 -9.51
C LYS A 212 15.57 -5.33 -8.27
N LYS A 213 16.69 -4.65 -8.00
CA LYS A 213 16.94 -3.89 -6.75
C LYS A 213 15.82 -2.89 -6.39
N HIS A 214 15.11 -2.35 -7.38
CA HIS A 214 14.00 -1.43 -7.16
C HIS A 214 12.78 -2.09 -6.50
N PHE A 215 12.66 -3.43 -6.52
CA PHE A 215 11.65 -4.15 -5.74
C PHE A 215 11.90 -4.12 -4.24
N LYS A 216 13.14 -3.80 -3.80
CA LYS A 216 13.47 -3.60 -2.37
C LYS A 216 12.44 -2.71 -1.69
N PHE A 217 12.08 -1.59 -2.31
CA PHE A 217 11.14 -0.63 -1.72
C PHE A 217 9.79 -1.29 -1.40
N SER A 218 9.23 -2.02 -2.36
CA SER A 218 7.93 -2.69 -2.18
C SER A 218 7.99 -3.80 -1.13
N TYR A 219 8.97 -4.70 -1.21
CA TYR A 219 9.14 -5.76 -0.21
C TYR A 219 9.33 -5.20 1.20
N GLN A 220 10.16 -4.17 1.35
CA GLN A 220 10.42 -3.51 2.62
C GLN A 220 9.17 -2.78 3.15
N HIS A 221 8.43 -2.10 2.28
CA HIS A 221 7.17 -1.42 2.62
C HIS A 221 6.15 -2.39 3.23
N TYR A 222 5.78 -3.44 2.50
CA TYR A 222 4.78 -4.39 3.00
C TYR A 222 5.31 -5.20 4.19
N GLY A 223 6.57 -5.62 4.14
CA GLY A 223 7.19 -6.40 5.22
C GLY A 223 7.25 -5.64 6.55
N ILE A 224 7.59 -4.35 6.53
CA ILE A 224 7.62 -3.51 7.73
C ILE A 224 6.22 -3.30 8.29
N HIS A 225 5.23 -2.96 7.46
CA HIS A 225 3.85 -2.78 7.93
C HIS A 225 3.31 -4.05 8.56
N VAL A 226 3.44 -5.18 7.87
CA VAL A 226 2.98 -6.49 8.35
C VAL A 226 3.68 -6.87 9.65
N ALA A 227 5.01 -6.72 9.74
CA ALA A 227 5.77 -7.06 10.94
C ALA A 227 5.38 -6.17 12.14
N TYR A 228 5.27 -4.84 11.97
CA TYR A 228 4.85 -3.97 13.07
C TYR A 228 3.42 -4.24 13.54
N ILE A 229 2.49 -4.49 12.61
CA ILE A 229 1.11 -4.83 12.95
C ILE A 229 1.07 -6.13 13.73
N ALA A 230 1.82 -7.16 13.29
CA ALA A 230 1.94 -8.42 14.03
C ALA A 230 2.53 -8.23 15.43
N LEU A 231 3.57 -7.40 15.56
CA LEU A 231 4.20 -7.14 16.85
C LEU A 231 3.27 -6.38 17.81
N LEU A 232 2.52 -5.40 17.31
CA LEU A 232 1.51 -4.69 18.09
C LEU A 232 0.35 -5.62 18.47
N ALA A 233 -0.14 -6.44 17.55
CA ALA A 233 -1.18 -7.44 17.83
C ALA A 233 -0.71 -8.43 18.90
N GLY A 234 0.52 -8.92 18.82
CA GLY A 234 1.13 -9.79 19.84
C GLY A 234 1.24 -9.12 21.21
N TYR A 235 1.58 -7.83 21.26
CA TYR A 235 1.56 -7.07 22.52
C TYR A 235 0.16 -7.04 23.17
N PHE A 236 -0.89 -6.77 22.38
CA PHE A 236 -2.26 -6.70 22.88
C PHE A 236 -2.85 -8.07 23.22
N HIS A 237 -2.53 -9.12 22.44
CA HIS A 237 -2.93 -10.49 22.73
C HIS A 237 -2.36 -10.98 24.06
N TYR A 238 -1.07 -10.72 24.30
CA TYR A 238 -0.38 -11.11 25.54
C TYR A 238 -0.41 -10.02 26.62
N TYR A 239 -1.34 -9.06 26.56
CA TYR A 239 -1.31 -7.84 27.37
C TYR A 239 -1.16 -8.08 28.87
N SER A 240 -1.82 -9.12 29.41
CA SER A 240 -1.76 -9.49 30.83
C SER A 240 -0.49 -10.25 31.23
N SER A 241 0.25 -10.81 30.26
CA SER A 241 1.43 -11.65 30.49
C SER A 241 2.73 -10.84 30.41
N ILE A 242 3.80 -11.39 31.01
CA ILE A 242 5.17 -10.87 30.84
C ILE A 242 5.63 -10.95 29.38
N LEU A 243 5.03 -11.85 28.58
CA LEU A 243 5.31 -12.01 27.16
C LEU A 243 5.05 -10.72 26.36
N ALA A 244 4.14 -9.85 26.80
CA ALA A 244 3.93 -8.54 26.18
C ALA A 244 5.22 -7.71 26.06
N ALA A 245 6.14 -7.82 27.04
CA ALA A 245 7.42 -7.14 26.99
C ALA A 245 8.33 -7.65 25.86
N ALA A 246 8.27 -8.94 25.53
CA ALA A 246 9.01 -9.53 24.42
C ALA A 246 8.53 -8.99 23.05
N TRP A 247 7.23 -8.75 22.91
CA TRP A 247 6.65 -8.16 21.70
C TRP A 247 7.07 -6.70 21.51
N ILE A 248 7.08 -5.90 22.59
CA ILE A 248 7.65 -4.54 22.56
C ILE A 248 9.14 -4.57 22.22
N LEU A 249 9.90 -5.50 22.80
CA LEU A 249 11.32 -5.67 22.46
C LEU A 249 11.47 -5.98 20.96
N GLY A 250 10.59 -6.80 20.38
CA GLY A 250 10.52 -7.03 18.94
C GLY A 250 10.35 -5.75 18.12
N ILE A 251 9.49 -4.82 18.57
CA ILE A 251 9.30 -3.51 17.92
C ILE A 251 10.60 -2.70 17.96
N VAL A 252 11.30 -2.67 19.10
CA VAL A 252 12.59 -1.98 19.23
C VAL A 252 13.65 -2.61 18.31
N LEU A 253 13.74 -3.93 18.32
CA LEU A 253 14.69 -4.70 17.48
C LEU A 253 14.44 -4.52 15.99
N LEU A 254 13.19 -4.36 15.56
CA LEU A 254 12.84 -4.05 14.17
C LEU A 254 13.07 -2.56 13.83
N SER A 255 12.81 -1.66 14.78
CA SER A 255 12.94 -0.22 14.61
C SER A 255 14.38 0.22 14.39
N PHE A 256 15.34 -0.37 15.11
CA PHE A 256 16.76 -0.01 15.00
C PHE A 256 17.36 -0.22 13.58
N PRO A 257 17.30 -1.41 12.96
CA PRO A 257 17.82 -1.61 11.61
C PRO A 257 17.02 -0.81 10.58
N THR A 258 15.71 -0.66 10.75
CA THR A 258 14.88 0.13 9.84
C THR A 258 15.23 1.62 9.90
N TYR A 259 15.45 2.17 11.09
CA TYR A 259 15.89 3.56 11.29
C TYR A 259 17.25 3.80 10.64
N THR A 260 18.21 2.90 10.86
CA THR A 260 19.56 3.04 10.28
C THR A 260 19.54 2.90 8.75
N ASP A 261 18.77 1.98 8.18
CA ASP A 261 18.60 1.87 6.72
C ASP A 261 17.86 3.09 6.14
N ALA A 262 16.83 3.60 6.81
CA ALA A 262 16.11 4.80 6.41
C ALA A 262 17.01 6.03 6.39
N PHE A 263 17.85 6.20 7.41
CA PHE A 263 18.82 7.31 7.48
C PHE A 263 19.88 7.20 6.38
N LYS A 264 20.47 6.01 6.19
CA LYS A 264 21.47 5.75 5.13
C LYS A 264 20.93 6.01 3.74
N ASN A 265 19.68 5.65 3.46
CA ASN A 265 19.06 5.83 2.15
C ASN A 265 18.26 7.15 2.03
N LYS A 266 18.37 8.06 3.01
CA LYS A 266 17.62 9.33 3.08
C LYS A 266 16.10 9.18 2.87
N SER A 267 15.53 8.07 3.33
CA SER A 267 14.11 7.77 3.17
C SER A 267 13.31 8.31 4.36
N PHE A 268 12.71 9.48 4.18
CA PHE A 268 11.77 10.03 5.18
C PHE A 268 10.57 9.10 5.40
N TYR A 269 10.12 8.39 4.36
CA TYR A 269 8.98 7.48 4.43
C TYR A 269 9.19 6.35 5.45
N PHE A 270 10.31 5.61 5.37
CA PHE A 270 10.59 4.55 6.35
C PHE A 270 10.91 5.10 7.74
N MET A 271 11.49 6.30 7.82
CA MET A 271 11.70 6.99 9.10
C MET A 271 10.35 7.31 9.79
N LEU A 272 9.40 7.82 9.02
CA LEU A 272 8.03 8.09 9.49
C LEU A 272 7.38 6.81 10.02
N LEU A 273 7.48 5.68 9.30
CA LEU A 273 6.92 4.41 9.78
C LEU A 273 7.50 3.98 11.12
N VAL A 274 8.83 4.02 11.27
CA VAL A 274 9.49 3.67 12.54
C VAL A 274 8.97 4.53 13.67
N VAL A 275 8.90 5.85 13.46
CA VAL A 275 8.46 6.80 14.48
C VAL A 275 6.99 6.57 14.85
N LEU A 276 6.09 6.38 13.87
CA LEU A 276 4.67 6.14 14.12
C LEU A 276 4.42 4.83 14.87
N TYR A 277 5.00 3.71 14.41
CA TYR A 277 4.79 2.42 15.07
C TYR A 277 5.44 2.37 16.46
N SER A 278 6.62 2.97 16.63
CA SER A 278 7.24 3.10 17.95
C SER A 278 6.41 3.99 18.88
N TYR A 279 5.82 5.06 18.36
CA TYR A 279 4.94 5.94 19.13
C TYR A 279 3.68 5.20 19.60
N ILE A 280 3.06 4.39 18.76
CA ILE A 280 1.91 3.55 19.14
C ILE A 280 2.31 2.59 20.26
N ALA A 281 3.44 1.89 20.12
CA ALA A 281 3.95 0.95 21.11
C ALA A 281 4.32 1.60 22.46
N LEU A 282 4.96 2.78 22.42
CA LEU A 282 5.29 3.53 23.61
C LEU A 282 4.04 4.07 24.29
N SER A 283 3.10 4.58 23.51
CA SER A 283 1.84 5.12 24.03
C SER A 283 0.99 4.02 24.68
N SER A 284 0.97 2.81 24.11
CA SER A 284 0.24 1.69 24.72
C SER A 284 0.87 1.21 26.03
N LEU A 285 2.19 1.35 26.22
CA LEU A 285 2.85 1.13 27.51
C LEU A 285 2.53 2.22 28.53
N VAL A 286 2.55 3.49 28.12
CA VAL A 286 2.22 4.61 29.01
C VAL A 286 0.77 4.54 29.48
N VAL A 287 -0.15 4.24 28.56
CA VAL A 287 -1.56 4.03 28.90
C VAL A 287 -1.72 2.86 29.88
N ARG A 288 -1.02 1.74 29.67
CA ARG A 288 -1.02 0.61 30.61
C ARG A 288 -0.59 1.03 32.02
N LEU A 289 0.45 1.85 32.14
CA LEU A 289 0.97 2.33 33.41
C LEU A 289 0.01 3.31 34.11
N PHE A 290 -0.66 4.18 33.37
CA PHE A 290 -1.64 5.11 33.98
C PHE A 290 -2.94 4.41 34.37
N LEU A 291 -3.42 3.46 33.57
CA LEU A 291 -4.64 2.71 33.89
C LEU A 291 -4.43 1.74 35.07
N SER A 292 -3.20 1.29 35.35
CA SER A 292 -2.92 0.46 36.52
C SER A 292 -3.04 1.21 37.85
N VAL A 293 -3.10 2.55 37.84
CA VAL A 293 -3.31 3.37 39.05
C VAL A 293 -4.77 3.28 39.55
N GLY A 294 -5.71 2.85 38.69
CA GLY A 294 -7.08 2.49 39.08
C GLY A 294 -8.03 3.65 39.43
N ASP A 295 -7.59 4.91 39.31
CA ASP A 295 -8.37 6.10 39.61
C ASP A 295 -8.70 6.92 38.34
N VAL A 296 -9.73 7.75 38.40
CA VAL A 296 -10.14 8.70 37.34
C VAL A 296 -8.95 9.60 36.95
N GLY A 297 -8.07 9.91 37.90
CA GLY A 297 -6.81 10.61 37.64
C GLY A 297 -5.93 9.96 36.56
N GLY A 298 -5.89 8.64 36.48
CA GLY A 298 -5.11 7.91 35.46
C GLY A 298 -5.63 8.17 34.04
N VAL A 299 -6.94 8.28 33.88
CA VAL A 299 -7.57 8.62 32.59
C VAL A 299 -7.22 10.05 32.17
N TYR A 300 -7.28 11.01 33.10
CA TYR A 300 -6.88 12.40 32.82
C TYR A 300 -5.40 12.51 32.44
N LEU A 301 -4.52 11.80 33.14
CA LEU A 301 -3.09 11.75 32.81
C LEU A 301 -2.84 11.15 31.43
N ALA A 302 -3.56 10.10 31.04
CA ALA A 302 -3.46 9.52 29.70
C ALA A 302 -3.88 10.52 28.61
N LEU A 303 -4.97 11.27 28.81
CA LEU A 303 -5.41 12.31 27.88
C LEU A 303 -4.38 13.43 27.74
N LEU A 304 -3.85 13.93 28.86
CA LEU A 304 -2.79 14.96 28.85
C LEU A 304 -1.50 14.45 28.17
N TYR A 305 -1.15 13.19 28.39
CA TYR A 305 -0.04 12.54 27.70
C TYR A 305 -0.24 12.54 26.18
N PHE A 306 -1.42 12.18 25.67
CA PHE A 306 -1.67 12.18 24.22
C PHE A 306 -1.55 13.57 23.59
N ILE A 307 -2.02 14.61 24.28
CA ILE A 307 -1.87 16.00 23.82
C ILE A 307 -0.39 16.38 23.74
N GLY A 308 0.37 16.19 24.82
CA GLY A 308 1.78 16.58 24.89
C GLY A 308 2.67 15.74 23.96
N SER A 309 2.49 14.43 23.97
CA SER A 309 3.27 13.50 23.16
C SER A 309 2.94 13.60 21.66
N GLY A 310 1.71 13.94 21.30
CA GLY A 310 1.33 14.23 19.90
C GLY A 310 2.04 15.47 19.35
N VAL A 311 2.15 16.54 20.14
CA VAL A 311 2.94 17.72 19.78
C VAL A 311 4.43 17.36 19.66
N GLY A 312 4.95 16.59 20.61
CA GLY A 312 6.34 16.08 20.58
C GLY A 312 6.63 15.24 19.34
N LEU A 313 5.70 14.35 18.95
CA LEU A 313 5.78 13.53 17.75
C LEU A 313 5.95 14.39 16.49
N ILE A 314 5.15 15.45 16.35
CA ILE A 314 5.24 16.39 15.21
C ILE A 314 6.62 17.06 15.19
N PHE A 315 7.11 17.53 16.33
CA PHE A 315 8.45 18.15 16.41
C PHE A 315 9.56 17.17 16.05
N VAL A 316 9.49 15.92 16.52
CA VAL A 316 10.44 14.86 16.16
C VAL A 316 10.43 14.64 14.65
N LEU A 317 9.27 14.52 14.01
CA LEU A 317 9.16 14.33 12.57
C LEU A 317 9.72 15.51 11.77
N ILE A 318 9.45 16.76 12.19
CA ILE A 318 10.01 17.96 11.56
C ILE A 318 11.53 17.96 11.67
N ASN A 319 12.08 17.65 12.85
CA ASN A 319 13.53 17.63 13.07
C ASN A 319 14.21 16.54 12.26
N LEU A 320 13.62 15.33 12.22
CA LEU A 320 14.15 14.22 11.41
C LEU A 320 14.10 14.55 9.92
N ASN A 321 13.02 15.16 9.42
CA ASN A 321 12.92 15.61 8.03
C ASN A 321 14.02 16.63 7.70
N LYS A 322 14.26 17.61 8.58
CA LYS A 322 15.34 18.60 8.42
C LYS A 322 16.72 17.92 8.40
N LYS A 323 17.00 17.01 9.33
CA LYS A 323 18.27 16.26 9.39
C LYS A 323 18.51 15.42 8.13
N LEU A 324 17.48 14.72 7.65
CA LEU A 324 17.58 13.92 6.43
C LEU A 324 17.83 14.75 5.16
N LYS A 325 17.32 15.99 5.12
CA LYS A 325 17.59 16.93 4.02
C LYS A 325 18.97 17.57 4.10
N ALA A 326 19.54 17.69 5.30
CA ALA A 326 20.83 18.33 5.54
C ALA A 326 22.03 17.37 5.44
N ALA A 327 21.84 16.08 5.75
CA ALA A 327 22.81 15.02 5.52
C ALA A 327 22.89 14.64 4.04
#